data_AF-A0A2N5WX87-F1
#
_entry.id   AF-A0A2N5WX87-F1
#
_cell.length_a   1.000
_cell.length_b   1.000
_cell.length_c   1.000
_cell.angle_alpha   90.00
_cell.angle_beta   90.00
_cell.angle_gamma   90.00
#
_symmetry.space_group_name_H-M   'P 1'
#
loop_
_entity.id
_entity.type
_entity.pdbx_description
1 polymer ?
#
loop_
_entity_poly.entity_id
_entity_poly.type
_entity_poly.pdbx_seq_one_letter_code
_entity_poly.pdbx_strand_id
1 'polypeptide(L)' 'GNTNRLLKNASWDIELSKTGYINEAGRCLLMNANIEGEEVSIVLLNSFGKLTPFGDSNRLRKWMLANS' A
#
# COMPACT_ATOMS: atom_id res chain seq x y z
N GLY A 1 12.14 -10.77 -7.81
CA GLY A 1 11.61 -9.47 -8.24
C GLY A 1 10.59 -8.99 -7.23
N ASN A 2 10.48 -7.68 -7.02
CA ASN A 2 9.55 -7.11 -6.03
C ASN A 2 8.08 -7.25 -6.49
N THR A 3 7.21 -7.68 -5.58
CA THR A 3 5.78 -7.93 -5.80
C THR A 3 4.89 -6.72 -5.50
N ASN A 4 5.40 -5.74 -4.74
CA ASN A 4 4.73 -4.46 -4.52
C ASN A 4 4.90 -3.59 -5.78
N ARG A 5 3.82 -3.37 -6.51
CA ARG A 5 3.83 -2.60 -7.77
C ARG A 5 3.98 -1.11 -7.55
N LEU A 6 3.66 -0.61 -6.35
CA LEU A 6 3.71 0.81 -6.02
C LEU A 6 5.15 1.33 -5.94
N LEU A 7 6.14 0.47 -5.70
CA LEU A 7 7.57 0.84 -5.75
C LEU A 7 8.04 1.28 -7.15
N LYS A 8 7.26 1.01 -8.21
CA LYS A 8 7.55 1.50 -9.57
C LYS A 8 6.85 2.82 -9.87
N ASN A 9 6.02 3.30 -8.96
CA ASN A 9 5.27 4.54 -9.14
C ASN A 9 6.03 5.67 -8.43
N ALA A 10 6.54 6.63 -9.21
CA ALA A 10 7.30 7.77 -8.68
C ALA A 10 6.48 8.69 -7.76
N SER A 11 5.14 8.58 -7.75
CA SER A 11 4.28 9.32 -6.81
C SER A 11 4.21 8.71 -5.40
N TRP A 12 4.80 7.53 -5.20
CA TRP A 12 4.90 6.87 -3.91
C TRP A 12 6.34 6.93 -3.40
N ASP A 13 6.53 7.47 -2.20
CA ASP A 13 7.77 7.38 -1.46
C ASP A 13 7.61 6.30 -0.39
N ILE A 14 8.18 5.11 -0.62
CA ILE A 14 7.99 3.92 0.22
C ILE A 14 9.36 3.44 0.69
N GLU A 15 9.59 3.52 1.99
CA GLU A 15 10.86 3.13 2.63
C GLU A 15 10.92 1.62 2.88
N LEU A 16 9.79 1.04 3.31
CA LEU A 16 9.66 -0.37 3.63
C LEU A 16 8.37 -0.92 3.05
N SER A 17 8.41 -2.13 2.50
CA SER A 17 7.18 -2.83 2.14
C SER A 17 7.27 -4.34 2.19
N LYS A 18 6.11 -4.96 2.44
CA LYS A 18 5.91 -6.40 2.34
C LYS A 18 4.54 -6.71 1.75
N THR A 19 4.50 -7.63 0.79
CA THR A 19 3.25 -8.24 0.33
C THR A 19 3.15 -9.67 0.87
N GLY A 20 1.94 -10.09 1.24
CA GLY A 20 1.64 -11.45 1.70
C GLY A 20 0.46 -12.07 0.94
N TYR A 21 0.47 -13.39 0.83
CA TYR A 21 -0.68 -14.16 0.39
C TYR A 21 -0.63 -15.57 0.95
N ILE A 22 -1.71 -15.96 1.61
CA ILE A 22 -2.08 -17.36 1.90
C ILE A 22 -3.59 -17.48 1.71
N ASN A 23 -4.09 -18.70 1.51
CA ASN A 23 -5.50 -18.91 1.16
C ASN A 23 -6.44 -18.40 2.27
N GLU A 24 -6.05 -18.57 3.53
CA GLU A 24 -6.84 -18.26 4.72
C GLU A 24 -6.87 -16.76 5.04
N ALA A 25 -5.80 -16.02 4.70
CA ALA A 25 -5.63 -14.61 5.03
C ALA A 25 -5.84 -13.66 3.84
N GLY A 26 -6.11 -14.19 2.65
CA GLY A 26 -6.24 -13.40 1.43
C GLY A 26 -4.94 -12.67 1.07
N ARG A 27 -5.05 -11.52 0.39
CA ARG A 27 -3.90 -10.68 0.02
C ARG A 27 -3.64 -9.63 1.08
N CYS A 28 -2.39 -9.51 1.52
CA CYS A 28 -1.97 -8.52 2.50
C CYS A 28 -0.89 -7.59 1.92
N LEU A 29 -0.88 -6.34 2.38
CA LEU A 29 0.13 -5.34 2.06
C LEU A 29 0.46 -4.52 3.30
N LEU A 30 1.74 -4.46 3.64
CA LEU A 30 2.32 -3.57 4.65
C LEU A 30 3.27 -2.61 3.94
N MET A 31 3.19 -1.31 4.25
CA MET A 31 4.13 -0.31 3.76
C MET A 31 4.37 0.77 4.82
N ASN A 32 5.61 1.25 4.93
CA ASN A 32 5.91 2.57 5.49
C ASN A 32 6.19 3.52 4.33
N ALA A 33 5.49 4.65 4.30
CA ALA A 33 5.57 5.60 3.21
C ALA A 33 5.54 7.04 3.73
N ASN A 34 6.23 7.94 3.04
CA ASN A 34 6.08 9.37 3.25
C ASN A 34 4.97 9.90 2.32
N ILE A 35 4.00 10.60 2.88
CA ILE A 35 2.89 11.22 2.13
C ILE A 35 2.84 12.71 2.56
N GLU A 36 3.27 13.61 1.67
CA GLU A 36 3.35 15.07 1.93
C GLU A 36 4.08 15.43 3.23
N GLY A 37 5.18 14.74 3.52
CA GLY A 37 5.99 14.98 4.71
C GLY A 37 5.52 14.22 5.96
N GLU A 38 4.37 13.54 5.91
CA GLU A 38 3.89 12.68 6.99
C GLU A 38 4.37 11.24 6.78
N GLU A 39 5.00 10.65 7.81
CA GLU A 39 5.37 9.23 7.79
C GLU A 39 4.18 8.36 8.21
N VAL A 40 3.75 7.48 7.30
CA VAL A 40 2.52 6.68 7.44
C VAL A 40 2.83 5.20 7.31
N SER A 41 2.43 4.42 8.30
CA SER A 41 2.41 2.96 8.24
C SER A 41 1.05 2.47 7.77
N ILE A 42 0.99 1.86 6.59
CA ILE A 42 -0.23 1.35 5.96
C ILE A 42 -0.26 -0.18 6.09
N VAL A 43 -1.33 -0.70 6.69
CA VAL A 43 -1.58 -2.15 6.84
C VAL A 43 -2.92 -2.50 6.20
N LEU A 44 -2.89 -3.29 5.13
CA LEU A 44 -4.07 -3.82 4.45
C LEU A 44 -4.06 -5.34 4.57
N LEU A 45 -5.14 -5.89 5.12
CA LEU A 45 -5.30 -7.32 5.38
C LEU A 45 -6.51 -7.85 4.62
N ASN A 46 -6.44 -9.12 4.22
CA ASN A 46 -7.54 -9.85 3.60
C ASN A 46 -8.19 -9.14 2.40
N SER A 47 -7.40 -8.47 1.57
CA SER A 47 -7.93 -7.85 0.36
C SER A 47 -8.36 -8.91 -0.66
N PHE A 48 -9.53 -8.70 -1.26
CA PHE A 48 -10.08 -9.59 -2.27
C PHE A 48 -9.41 -9.37 -3.62
N GLY A 49 -8.54 -10.29 -4.04
CA GLY A 49 -7.92 -10.26 -5.38
C GLY A 49 -6.55 -9.56 -5.44
N LYS A 50 -5.81 -9.85 -6.51
CA LYS A 50 -4.37 -9.54 -6.63
C LYS A 50 -4.04 -8.04 -6.65
N LEU A 51 -4.93 -7.20 -7.16
CA LEU A 51 -4.67 -5.76 -7.35
C LEU A 51 -5.31 -4.87 -6.28
N THR A 52 -6.18 -5.44 -5.46
CA THR A 52 -7.00 -4.71 -4.49
C THR A 52 -6.18 -3.99 -3.43
N PRO A 53 -5.14 -4.59 -2.80
CA PRO A 53 -4.31 -3.87 -1.84
C PRO A 53 -3.68 -2.58 -2.43
N PHE A 54 -3.29 -2.61 -3.71
CA PHE A 54 -2.69 -1.44 -4.36
C PHE A 54 -3.73 -0.38 -4.71
N GLY A 55 -4.92 -0.80 -5.15
CA GLY A 55 -6.04 0.11 -5.38
C GLY A 55 -6.47 0.82 -4.09
N ASP A 56 -6.56 0.08 -2.99
CA ASP A 56 -6.94 0.61 -1.69
C ASP A 56 -5.87 1.55 -1.13
N SER A 57 -4.59 1.22 -1.32
CA SER A 57 -3.48 2.13 -0.96
C SER A 57 -3.59 3.46 -1.72
N ASN A 58 -3.91 3.44 -3.01
CA ASN A 58 -4.09 4.67 -3.79
C ASN A 58 -5.31 5.49 -3.32
N ARG A 59 -6.39 4.83 -2.90
CA ARG A 59 -7.57 5.49 -2.32
C ARG A 59 -7.25 6.13 -0.98
N LEU A 60 -6.51 5.42 -0.11
CA LEU A 60 -6.07 5.92 1.19
C LEU A 60 -5.18 7.15 1.01
N ARG A 61 -4.16 7.08 0.13
CA ARG A 61 -3.31 8.23 -0.20
C ARG A 61 -4.15 9.41 -0.70
N LYS A 62 -5.07 9.19 -1.66
CA LYS A 62 -5.95 10.25 -2.17
C LYS A 62 -6.80 10.88 -1.07
N TRP A 63 -7.32 10.07 -0.14
CA TRP A 63 -8.10 10.56 0.99
C TRP A 63 -7.26 11.40 1.95
N MET A 64 -6.03 10.97 2.26
CA MET A 64 -5.11 11.75 3.10
C MET A 64 -4.83 13.12 2.48
N LEU A 65 -4.45 13.13 1.20
CA LEU A 65 -4.14 14.36 0.46
C LEU A 65 -5.32 15.33 0.29
N ALA A 66 -6.56 14.83 0.37
CA ALA A 66 -7.74 15.67 0.29
C ALA A 66 -8.07 16.38 1.62
N ASN A 67 -7.50 15.91 2.72
CA ASN A 67 -7.70 16.46 4.07
C ASN A 67 -6.46 17.19 4.60
N SER A 68 -5.42 17.33 3.78
CA SER A 68 -4.18 18.08 4.07
C SER A 68 -4.31 19.56 3.73
#